data_AF-A0A842RRE4-F1
#
_entry.id   AF-A0A842RRE4-F1
#
_cell.length_a   1.000
_cell.length_b   1.000
_cell.length_c   1.000
_cell.angle_alpha   90.00
_cell.angle_beta   90.00
_cell.angle_gamma   90.00
#
_symmetry.space_group_name_H-M   'P 1'
#
loop_
_entity.id
_entity.type
_entity.pdbx_description
1 polymer ?
#
loop_
_entity_poly.entity_id
_entity_poly.type
_entity_poly.pdbx_seq_one_letter_code
_entity_poly.pdbx_strand_id
1 'polypeptide(L)'
;MATEEKEDKAWEAYERIKGALDGLYEILNLSFEEDNIFYQCGMDNLEKLKDIIVDMASNEYSSNELKYKIRELEFDMKKCLFFEGDKKQSEKSKKSNE
;
A
#
# COMPACT_ATOMS: atom_id res chain seq x y z
N MET A 1 22.24 -7.93 26.50
CA MET A 1 21.62 -6.77 27.17
C MET A 1 21.27 -5.64 26.20
N ALA A 2 22.19 -4.80 25.69
CA ALA A 2 21.80 -3.65 24.84
C ALA A 2 21.31 -4.01 23.41
N THR A 3 21.65 -5.19 22.90
CA THR A 3 21.19 -5.70 21.59
C THR A 3 19.82 -6.37 21.68
N GLU A 4 19.58 -7.16 22.73
CA GLU A 4 18.28 -7.79 23.00
C GLU A 4 17.16 -6.75 23.17
N GLU A 5 17.40 -5.66 23.92
CA GLU A 5 16.40 -4.58 24.05
C GLU A 5 16.09 -3.85 22.73
N LYS A 6 17.02 -3.84 21.78
CA LYS A 6 16.78 -3.25 20.45
C LYS A 6 16.00 -4.21 19.56
N GLU A 7 16.30 -5.49 19.64
CA GLU A 7 15.58 -6.55 18.94
C GLU A 7 14.13 -6.65 19.42
N ASP A 8 13.90 -6.59 20.74
CA ASP A 8 12.55 -6.58 21.32
C ASP A 8 11.74 -5.37 20.85
N LYS A 9 12.34 -4.18 20.83
CA LYS A 9 11.67 -2.97 20.32
C LYS A 9 11.38 -3.03 18.82
N ALA A 10 12.27 -3.63 18.03
CA ALA A 10 12.04 -3.83 16.61
C ALA A 10 10.90 -4.82 16.37
N TRP A 11 10.82 -5.88 17.17
CA TRP A 11 9.73 -6.85 17.14
C TRP A 11 8.39 -6.22 17.52
N GLU A 12 8.34 -5.44 18.60
CA GLU A 12 7.13 -4.68 18.97
C GLU A 12 6.67 -3.73 17.86
N ALA A 13 7.61 -3.05 17.19
CA ALA A 13 7.29 -2.17 16.08
C ALA A 13 6.71 -2.96 14.89
N TYR A 14 7.28 -4.14 14.58
CA TYR A 14 6.76 -5.04 13.57
C TYR A 14 5.34 -5.50 13.89
N GLU A 15 5.07 -5.94 15.13
CA GLU A 15 3.72 -6.38 15.53
C GLU A 15 2.68 -5.27 15.42
N ARG A 16 3.05 -4.03 15.78
CA ARG A 16 2.17 -2.87 15.62
C ARG A 16 1.86 -2.58 14.15
N ILE A 17 2.86 -2.65 13.28
CA ILE A 17 2.68 -2.46 11.84
C ILE A 17 1.77 -3.55 11.27
N LYS A 18 2.05 -4.82 11.61
CA LYS A 18 1.23 -5.95 11.18
C LYS A 18 -0.22 -5.78 11.61
N GLY A 19 -0.47 -5.50 12.89
CA GLY A 19 -1.83 -5.30 13.40
C GLY A 19 -2.55 -4.13 12.73
N ALA A 20 -1.85 -3.06 12.35
CA ALA A 20 -2.43 -1.96 11.60
C ALA A 20 -2.81 -2.36 10.16
N LEU A 21 -1.96 -3.13 9.47
CA LEU A 21 -2.25 -3.65 8.14
C LEU A 21 -3.44 -4.61 8.15
N ASP A 22 -3.48 -5.53 9.11
CA ASP A 22 -4.59 -6.48 9.30
C ASP A 22 -5.91 -5.74 9.58
N GLY A 23 -5.89 -4.72 10.45
CA GLY A 23 -7.07 -3.91 10.73
C GLY A 23 -7.56 -3.12 9.50
N LEU A 24 -6.65 -2.59 8.68
CA LEU A 24 -7.03 -1.92 7.43
C LEU A 24 -7.65 -2.90 6.43
N TYR A 25 -7.09 -4.11 6.31
CA TYR A 25 -7.66 -5.17 5.50
C TYR A 25 -9.09 -5.51 5.94
N GLU A 26 -9.30 -5.74 7.24
CA GLU A 26 -10.62 -6.03 7.80
C GLU A 26 -11.63 -4.91 7.53
N ILE A 27 -11.21 -3.64 7.69
CA ILE A 27 -12.06 -2.49 7.39
C ILE A 27 -12.49 -2.50 5.92
N LEU A 28 -11.55 -2.71 4.99
CA LEU A 28 -11.86 -2.76 3.56
C LEU A 28 -12.84 -3.91 3.26
N ASN A 29 -12.58 -5.09 3.83
CA ASN A 29 -13.38 -6.30 3.65
C ASN A 29 -14.79 -6.22 4.25
N LEU A 30 -14.98 -5.43 5.30
CA LEU A 30 -16.28 -5.18 5.90
C LEU A 30 -17.04 -4.03 5.22
N SER A 31 -16.32 -3.07 4.63
CA SER A 31 -16.90 -1.82 4.13
C SER A 31 -17.31 -1.85 2.66
N PHE A 32 -16.71 -2.72 1.85
CA PHE A 32 -16.92 -2.76 0.40
C PHE A 32 -17.05 -4.19 -0.11
N GLU A 33 -17.85 -4.38 -1.16
CA GLU A 33 -17.92 -5.63 -1.91
C GLU A 33 -16.61 -5.85 -2.70
N GLU A 34 -16.20 -7.10 -2.90
CA GLU A 34 -14.90 -7.40 -3.53
C GLU A 34 -14.79 -6.86 -4.96
N ASP A 35 -15.88 -6.80 -5.72
CA ASP A 35 -15.92 -6.27 -7.08
C ASP A 35 -16.00 -4.73 -7.14
N ASN A 36 -16.11 -4.07 -5.98
CA ASN A 36 -16.12 -2.63 -5.87
C ASN A 36 -14.74 -2.05 -6.20
N ILE A 37 -14.70 -1.01 -7.04
CA ILE A 37 -13.45 -0.33 -7.40
C ILE A 37 -12.69 0.22 -6.18
N PHE A 38 -13.40 0.70 -5.15
CA PHE A 38 -12.77 1.18 -3.92
C PHE A 38 -12.18 0.05 -3.08
N TYR A 39 -12.78 -1.14 -3.11
CA TYR A 39 -12.19 -2.32 -2.48
C TYR A 39 -10.88 -2.68 -3.17
N GLN A 40 -10.91 -2.83 -4.50
CA GLN A 40 -9.73 -3.18 -5.30
C GLN A 40 -8.61 -2.16 -5.12
N CYS A 41 -8.89 -0.86 -5.27
CA CYS A 41 -7.88 0.18 -5.03
C CYS A 41 -7.39 0.21 -3.58
N GLY A 42 -8.26 -0.08 -2.61
CA GLY A 42 -7.88 -0.19 -1.21
C GLY A 42 -6.89 -1.33 -0.97
N MET A 43 -7.17 -2.49 -1.55
CA MET A 43 -6.31 -3.68 -1.50
C MET A 43 -4.97 -3.45 -2.17
N ASP A 44 -4.95 -2.86 -3.37
CA ASP A 44 -3.72 -2.51 -4.09
C ASP A 44 -2.83 -1.56 -3.27
N ASN A 45 -3.44 -0.55 -2.64
CA ASN A 45 -2.72 0.37 -1.77
C ASN A 45 -2.15 -0.33 -0.53
N LEU A 46 -2.90 -1.27 0.05
CA LEU A 46 -2.46 -2.02 1.23
C LEU A 46 -1.29 -2.95 0.90
N GLU A 47 -1.35 -3.64 -0.26
CA GLU A 47 -0.26 -4.47 -0.74
C GLU A 47 1.01 -3.65 -0.98
N LYS A 48 0.88 -2.50 -1.63
CA LYS A 48 2.01 -1.60 -1.88
C LYS A 48 2.62 -1.05 -0.60
N LEU A 49 1.80 -0.76 0.41
CA LEU A 49 2.29 -0.35 1.73
C LEU A 49 3.09 -1.48 2.40
N LYS A 50 2.58 -2.71 2.38
CA LYS A 50 3.29 -3.90 2.89
C LYS A 50 4.66 -4.07 2.22
N ASP A 51 4.71 -3.97 0.88
CA ASP A 51 5.95 -4.14 0.12
C ASP A 51 7.01 -3.08 0.50
N ILE A 52 6.59 -1.82 0.64
CA ILE A 52 7.51 -0.74 1.04
C ILE A 52 8.01 -0.93 2.47
N ILE A 53 7.16 -1.40 3.39
CA ILE A 53 7.57 -1.69 4.76
C ILE A 53 8.63 -2.80 4.79
N VAL A 54 8.41 -3.88 4.04
CA VAL A 54 9.38 -4.98 3.92
C VAL A 54 10.69 -4.48 3.31
N ASP A 55 10.60 -3.68 2.27
CA ASP A 55 11.75 -3.08 1.58
C ASP A 55 12.55 -2.15 2.52
N MET A 56 11.87 -1.29 3.29
CA MET A 56 12.51 -0.43 4.30
C MET A 56 13.14 -1.21 5.45
N ALA A 57 12.56 -2.35 5.84
CA ALA A 57 13.12 -3.19 6.89
C ALA A 57 14.33 -4.02 6.41
N SER A 58 14.38 -4.35 5.11
CA SER A 58 15.40 -5.24 4.54
C SER A 58 16.62 -4.49 4.00
N ASN A 59 16.53 -3.18 3.81
CA ASN A 59 17.59 -2.37 3.22
C ASN A 59 18.03 -1.24 4.18
N GLU A 60 19.33 -0.97 4.20
CA GLU A 60 19.89 0.18 4.92
C GLU A 60 19.73 1.46 4.08
N TYR A 61 18.56 2.08 4.16
CA TYR A 61 18.34 3.38 3.51
C TYR A 61 18.92 4.54 4.31
N SER A 62 19.57 5.46 3.61
CA SER A 62 19.80 6.80 4.13
C SER A 62 18.47 7.55 4.32
N SER A 63 18.46 8.54 5.21
CA SER A 63 17.27 9.38 5.45
C SER A 63 16.73 10.05 4.17
N ASN A 64 17.59 10.31 3.18
CA ASN A 64 17.19 10.91 1.92
C ASN A 64 16.50 9.91 0.98
N GLU A 65 16.99 8.68 0.91
CA GLU A 65 16.37 7.61 0.12
C GLU A 65 15.00 7.23 0.68
N LEU A 66 14.88 7.18 2.01
CA LEU A 66 13.61 6.93 2.69
C LEU A 66 12.55 7.99 2.31
N LYS A 67 12.94 9.28 2.34
CA LYS A 67 12.06 10.39 1.93
C LYS A 67 11.64 10.29 0.47
N TYR A 68 12.54 9.83 -0.40
CA TYR A 68 12.21 9.66 -1.82
C TYR A 68 11.18 8.54 -2.02
N LYS A 69 11.38 7.38 -1.39
CA LYS A 69 10.43 6.25 -1.46
C LYS A 69 9.05 6.60 -0.91
N ILE A 70 8.99 7.33 0.20
CA ILE A 70 7.71 7.82 0.75
C ILE A 70 6.99 8.74 -0.24
N ARG A 71 7.72 9.66 -0.90
CA ARG A 71 7.12 10.54 -1.92
C ARG A 71 6.63 9.79 -3.15
N GLU A 72 7.34 8.75 -3.60
CA GLU A 72 6.87 7.89 -4.68
C GLU A 72 5.57 7.19 -4.29
N LEU A 73 5.48 6.66 -3.07
CA LEU A 73 4.24 6.07 -2.56
C LEU A 73 3.08 7.07 -2.61
N GLU A 74 3.27 8.28 -2.08
CA GLU A 74 2.25 9.34 -2.09
C GLU A 74 1.79 9.69 -3.52
N PHE A 75 2.73 9.69 -4.47
CA PHE A 75 2.43 9.97 -5.87
C PHE A 75 1.64 8.84 -6.53
N ASP A 76 2.02 7.59 -6.27
CA ASP A 76 1.34 6.43 -6.83
C ASP A 76 -0.05 6.22 -6.24
N MET A 77 -0.23 6.47 -4.93
CA MET A 77 -1.56 6.47 -4.30
C MET A 77 -2.49 7.50 -4.94
N LYS A 78 -1.97 8.71 -5.23
CA LYS A 78 -2.75 9.72 -5.99
C LYS A 78 -3.08 9.21 -7.38
N LYS A 79 -2.19 8.45 -8.03
CA LYS A 79 -2.50 7.94 -9.36
C LYS A 79 -3.68 6.97 -9.39
N CYS A 80 -3.73 6.03 -8.43
CA CYS A 80 -4.85 5.09 -8.31
C CYS A 80 -6.19 5.81 -8.12
N LEU A 81 -6.21 6.94 -7.40
CA LEU A 81 -7.43 7.73 -7.18
C LEU A 81 -7.89 8.54 -8.41
N PHE A 82 -6.98 8.91 -9.33
CA PHE A 82 -7.27 9.90 -10.37
C PHE A 82 -7.18 9.41 -11.81
N PHE A 83 -6.47 8.31 -12.13
CA PHE A 83 -6.15 7.98 -13.53
C PHE A 83 -6.60 6.59 -14.02
N GLU A 84 -7.24 5.77 -13.19
CA GLU A 84 -7.84 4.51 -13.67
C GLU A 84 -9.23 4.67 -14.30
N GLY A 85 -9.87 5.84 -14.09
CA GLY A 85 -11.12 6.21 -14.77
C GLY A 85 -11.01 6.32 -16.30
N ASP A 86 -9.83 6.69 -16.82
CA ASP A 86 -9.65 6.96 -18.25
C ASP A 86 -9.36 5.71 -19.10
N LYS A 87 -8.80 4.65 -18.49
CA LYS A 87 -8.48 3.41 -19.22
C LYS A 87 -9.73 2.56 -19.50
N LYS A 88 -10.67 2.47 -18.55
CA LYS A 88 -11.91 1.68 -18.75
C LYS A 88 -12.92 2.35 -19.71
N GLN A 89 -12.90 3.68 -19.86
CA GLN A 89 -13.72 4.37 -20.86
C GLN A 89 -13.16 4.25 -22.29
N SER A 90 -11.84 4.29 -22.46
CA SER A 90 -11.21 4.18 -23.78
C SER A 90 -11.27 2.76 -24.38
N GLU A 91 -11.39 1.70 -23.56
CA GLU A 91 -11.59 0.33 -24.05
C GLU A 91 -13.06 0.01 -24.35
N LYS A 92 -14.02 0.49 -23.56
CA LYS A 92 -15.46 0.36 -23.88
C LYS A 92 -15.85 1.12 -25.15
N SER A 93 -15.19 2.23 -25.45
CA SER A 93 -15.46 3.03 -26.66
C SER A 93 -14.92 2.39 -27.94
N LYS A 94 -13.95 1.47 -27.84
CA LYS A 94 -13.38 0.74 -28.99
C LYS A 94 -14.17 -0.51 -29.35
N LYS A 95 -14.83 -1.16 -28.37
CA LYS A 95 -15.65 -2.37 -28.60
C LYS A 95 -17.05 -2.13 -29.15
N SER A 96 -17.53 -0.89 -29.17
CA SER A 96 -18.86 -0.53 -29.70
C SER A 96 -18.84 -0.05 -31.16
N ASN A 97 -17.65 -0.02 -31.79
CA ASN A 97 -17.45 0.39 -33.19
C ASN A 97 -16.89 -0.75 -34.07
N GLU A 98 -16.94 -2.00 -33.61
CA GLU A 98 -16.70 -3.21 -34.41
C GLU A 98 -17.99 -4.01 -34.59
#